data_AF-A0A5S3PBD5-F1
#
_entry.id   AF-A0A5S3PBD5-F1
#
_cell.length_a   1.000
_cell.length_b   1.000
_cell.length_c   1.000
_cell.angle_alpha   90.00
_cell.angle_beta   90.00
_cell.angle_gamma   90.00
#
_symmetry.space_group_name_H-M   'P 1'
#
loop_
_entity.id
_entity.type
_entity.pdbx_description
1 polymer ?
#
loop_
_entity_poly.entity_id
_entity_poly.type
_entity_poly.pdbx_seq_one_letter_code
_entity_poly.pdbx_strand_id
1 'polypeptide(L)'
;MVPAFYINLDRVPERAAFMEGQLARAGLSDRSARMPAVDARRAPLSPRYVPHRWGPRWEMTASEVACFESHRALWQRIVDERIEAAMILEDDMLLSARLDAHLSAVPRAGIGWDVVKLDGVPQPARFGPAVALPGVQGVLRPIRQTVASAGCYLLSRAAAAALLARSECYCDHLDDFVFDPTAGLRLWQCMPALAVQTMFSDRARAAALDVTVSTSERTADHAVNHPKSRGPFAYRLAKELRRTARKTAWRFGADAALRRAGGMVGIPDLVDDLGEYRGS
;
A
#
# COMPACT_ATOMS: atom_id res chain seq x y z
N MET A 1 22.10 3.14 0.45
CA MET A 1 21.17 2.18 1.10
C MET A 1 19.79 2.81 1.16
N VAL A 2 18.73 2.02 1.11
CA VAL A 2 17.34 2.52 1.13
C VAL A 2 16.89 2.71 2.59
N PRO A 3 16.58 3.94 3.05
CA PRO A 3 15.99 4.14 4.38
C PRO A 3 14.57 3.58 4.46
N ALA A 4 14.19 3.17 5.67
CA ALA A 4 12.86 2.69 6.00
C ALA A 4 12.15 3.68 6.92
N PHE A 5 10.90 4.01 6.62
CA PHE A 5 10.07 4.86 7.47
C PHE A 5 8.77 4.15 7.80
N TYR A 6 8.42 4.09 9.08
CA TYR A 6 7.12 3.59 9.52
C TYR A 6 6.28 4.73 10.10
N ILE A 7 5.03 4.80 9.64
CA ILE A 7 4.06 5.81 10.02
C ILE A 7 3.27 5.28 11.21
N ASN A 8 3.35 5.98 12.34
CA ASN A 8 2.71 5.56 13.59
C ASN A 8 2.18 6.76 14.36
N LEU A 9 1.04 6.57 15.03
CA LEU A 9 0.43 7.59 15.89
C LEU A 9 1.20 7.72 17.22
N ASP A 10 1.49 8.94 17.66
CA ASP A 10 2.19 9.20 18.93
C ASP A 10 1.51 8.61 20.16
N ARG A 11 0.19 8.49 20.13
CA ARG A 11 -0.59 7.92 21.23
C ARG A 11 -0.60 6.39 21.29
N VAL A 12 0.02 5.70 20.32
CA VAL A 12 0.03 4.23 20.24
C VAL A 12 1.48 3.70 20.24
N PRO A 13 2.22 3.88 21.35
CA PRO A 13 3.62 3.47 21.45
C PRO A 13 3.82 1.95 21.33
N GLU A 14 2.82 1.14 21.64
CA GLU A 14 2.87 -0.32 21.54
C GLU A 14 3.06 -0.76 20.08
N ARG A 15 2.39 -0.09 19.13
CA ARG A 15 2.56 -0.34 17.69
C ARG A 15 3.92 0.14 17.18
N ALA A 16 4.47 1.20 17.77
CA ALA A 16 5.83 1.63 17.46
C ALA A 16 6.87 0.57 17.90
N ALA A 17 6.78 0.10 19.15
CA ALA A 17 7.65 -0.95 19.67
C ALA A 17 7.54 -2.26 18.87
N PHE A 18 6.31 -2.62 18.45
CA PHE A 18 6.08 -3.74 17.54
C PHE A 18 6.84 -3.57 16.23
N MET A 19 6.70 -2.43 15.56
CA MET A 19 7.38 -2.16 14.28
C MET A 19 8.89 -2.13 14.41
N GLU A 20 9.42 -1.56 15.49
CA GLU A 20 10.86 -1.57 15.78
C GLU A 20 11.40 -3.00 15.90
N GLY A 21 10.65 -3.90 16.55
CA GLY A 21 10.96 -5.33 16.60
C GLY A 21 10.93 -6.01 15.22
N GLN A 22 9.96 -5.67 14.37
CA GLN A 22 9.89 -6.18 12.99
C GLN A 22 11.07 -5.71 12.14
N LEU A 23 11.43 -4.42 12.25
CA LEU A 23 12.56 -3.83 11.54
C LEU A 23 13.90 -4.43 12.00
N ALA A 24 14.06 -4.70 13.29
CA ALA A 24 15.24 -5.39 13.81
C ALA A 24 15.39 -6.80 13.24
N ARG A 25 14.29 -7.57 13.21
CA ARG A 25 14.29 -8.92 12.62
C ARG A 25 14.58 -8.92 11.11
N ALA A 26 14.19 -7.84 10.42
CA ALA A 26 14.45 -7.64 9.00
C ALA A 26 15.83 -7.02 8.71
N GLY A 27 16.66 -6.75 9.72
CA GLY A 27 18.00 -6.19 9.54
C GLY A 27 18.02 -4.72 9.09
N LEU A 28 17.00 -3.95 9.47
CA LEU A 28 16.76 -2.58 8.99
C LEU A 28 16.89 -1.50 10.08
N SER A 29 17.14 -1.87 11.33
CA SER A 29 17.13 -0.94 12.47
C SER A 29 18.04 0.28 12.29
N ASP A 30 19.24 0.06 11.76
CA ASP A 30 20.28 1.09 11.57
C ASP A 30 19.91 2.19 10.55
N ARG A 31 18.90 1.93 9.70
CA ARG A 31 18.43 2.84 8.66
C ARG A 31 16.92 3.01 8.66
N SER A 32 16.30 2.76 9.81
CA SER A 32 14.87 2.95 10.01
C SER A 32 14.59 4.18 10.87
N ALA A 33 13.49 4.87 10.59
CA ALA A 33 13.03 5.99 11.39
C ALA A 33 11.51 6.03 11.50
N ARG A 34 11.02 6.38 12.69
CA ARG A 34 9.59 6.65 12.91
C ARG A 34 9.17 7.95 12.23
N MET A 35 8.00 7.94 11.61
CA MET A 35 7.31 9.13 11.14
C MET A 35 6.01 9.31 11.93
N PRO A 36 5.81 10.45 12.62
CA PRO A 36 4.54 10.72 13.30
C PRO A 36 3.38 10.75 12.30
N ALA A 37 2.34 9.96 12.58
CA ALA A 37 1.11 9.97 11.80
C ALA A 37 0.23 11.16 12.21
N VAL A 38 -0.52 11.68 11.24
CA VAL A 38 -1.59 12.65 11.48
C VAL A 38 -2.68 11.99 12.30
N ASP A 39 -3.04 12.63 13.41
CA ASP A 39 -4.08 12.15 14.31
C ASP A 39 -5.45 12.73 13.92
N ALA A 40 -6.34 11.90 13.37
CA ALA A 40 -7.71 12.30 13.03
C ALA A 40 -8.56 12.81 14.23
N ARG A 41 -8.17 12.51 15.48
CA ARG A 41 -8.84 13.05 16.69
C ARG A 41 -8.47 14.50 16.96
N ARG A 42 -7.34 14.98 16.41
CA ARG A 42 -6.73 16.27 16.78
C ARG A 42 -6.55 17.20 15.60
N ALA A 43 -6.27 16.64 14.42
CA ALA A 43 -6.04 17.40 13.20
C ALA A 43 -7.36 17.71 12.49
N PRO A 44 -7.55 18.94 11.99
CA PRO A 44 -8.65 19.24 11.08
C PRO A 44 -8.49 18.46 9.77
N LEU A 45 -9.59 18.29 9.04
CA LEU A 45 -9.54 17.74 7.69
C LEU A 45 -8.64 18.61 6.79
N SER A 46 -7.88 17.94 5.93
CA SER A 46 -6.98 18.62 4.99
C SER A 46 -7.76 19.52 4.03
N PRO A 47 -7.27 20.74 3.71
CA PRO A 47 -7.87 21.55 2.66
C PRO A 47 -7.69 20.95 1.25
N ARG A 48 -6.79 19.97 1.09
CA ARG A 48 -6.58 19.23 -0.17
C ARG A 48 -7.59 18.09 -0.35
N TYR A 49 -8.29 17.71 0.72
CA TYR A 49 -9.34 16.72 0.65
C TYR A 49 -10.60 17.36 0.06
N VAL A 50 -11.03 16.88 -1.11
CA VAL A 50 -12.15 17.47 -1.85
C VAL A 50 -13.23 16.41 -2.12
N PRO A 51 -14.15 16.17 -1.16
CA PRO A 51 -15.22 15.20 -1.30
C PRO A 51 -16.22 15.57 -2.40
N HIS A 52 -17.11 14.62 -2.71
CA HIS A 52 -18.29 14.82 -3.57
C HIS A 52 -17.97 15.14 -5.04
N ARG A 53 -16.75 14.85 -5.46
CA ARG A 53 -16.37 14.88 -6.87
C ARG A 53 -16.77 13.57 -7.55
N TRP A 54 -16.93 13.62 -8.87
CA TRP A 54 -17.21 12.45 -9.70
C TRP A 54 -15.96 11.60 -9.94
N GLY A 55 -15.28 11.22 -8.87
CA GLY A 55 -14.07 10.39 -8.86
C GLY A 55 -14.35 8.91 -8.56
N PRO A 56 -13.30 8.12 -8.29
CA PRO A 56 -13.43 6.73 -7.85
C PRO A 56 -14.19 6.56 -6.52
N ARG A 57 -14.10 7.56 -5.64
CA ARG A 57 -14.75 7.62 -4.32
C ARG A 57 -15.57 8.91 -4.17
N TRP A 58 -16.60 8.83 -3.33
CA TRP A 58 -17.48 9.96 -3.03
C TRP A 58 -17.02 10.73 -1.79
N GLU A 59 -16.59 10.00 -0.76
CA GLU A 59 -16.19 10.51 0.53
C GLU A 59 -15.22 9.52 1.21
N MET A 60 -14.41 10.04 2.13
CA MET A 60 -13.42 9.33 2.95
C MET A 60 -13.70 9.66 4.40
N THR A 61 -13.38 8.77 5.32
CA THR A 61 -13.46 9.10 6.75
C THR A 61 -12.32 10.02 7.16
N ALA A 62 -12.44 10.69 8.32
CA ALA A 62 -11.37 11.50 8.88
C ALA A 62 -10.09 10.67 9.11
N SER A 63 -10.21 9.42 9.57
CA SER A 63 -9.06 8.51 9.71
C SER A 63 -8.40 8.15 8.37
N GLU A 64 -9.17 8.00 7.29
CA GLU A 64 -8.63 7.77 5.94
C GLU A 64 -7.92 9.01 5.40
N VAL A 65 -8.48 10.21 5.63
CA VAL A 65 -7.84 11.49 5.27
C VAL A 65 -6.53 11.67 6.04
N ALA A 66 -6.52 11.38 7.34
CA ALA A 66 -5.33 11.47 8.18
C ALA A 66 -4.24 10.46 7.78
N CYS A 67 -4.62 9.21 7.47
CA CYS A 67 -3.70 8.23 6.89
C CYS A 67 -3.09 8.75 5.58
N PHE A 68 -3.91 9.28 4.67
CA PHE A 68 -3.43 9.86 3.40
C PHE A 68 -2.41 11.00 3.65
N GLU A 69 -2.74 11.95 4.52
CA GLU A 69 -1.86 13.09 4.84
C GLU A 69 -0.57 12.66 5.56
N SER A 70 -0.60 11.57 6.32
CA SER A 70 0.61 11.00 6.93
C SER A 70 1.58 10.49 5.87
N HIS A 71 1.07 9.80 4.84
CA HIS A 71 1.88 9.36 3.70
C HIS A 71 2.36 10.56 2.88
N ARG A 72 1.49 11.55 2.64
CA ARG A 72 1.85 12.78 1.93
C ARG A 72 2.97 13.54 2.63
N ALA A 73 2.94 13.66 3.96
CA ALA A 73 4.01 14.29 4.73
C ALA A 73 5.35 13.56 4.54
N LEU A 74 5.33 12.23 4.49
CA LEU A 74 6.52 11.44 4.22
C LEU A 74 7.01 11.58 2.77
N TRP A 75 6.10 11.67 1.78
CA TRP A 75 6.48 11.98 0.39
C TRP A 75 7.16 13.34 0.29
N GLN A 76 6.65 14.34 1.01
CA GLN A 76 7.24 15.69 1.07
C GLN A 76 8.67 15.62 1.63
N ARG A 77 8.85 14.91 2.73
CA ARG A 77 10.17 14.68 3.33
C ARG A 77 11.15 14.04 2.35
N ILE A 78 10.72 12.99 1.62
CA ILE A 78 11.56 12.32 0.60
C ILE A 78 12.05 13.32 -0.46
N VAL A 79 11.18 14.23 -0.90
CA VAL A 79 11.53 15.27 -1.87
C VAL A 79 12.48 16.31 -1.28
N ASP A 80 12.14 16.85 -0.11
CA ASP A 80 12.88 17.94 0.55
C ASP A 80 14.29 17.50 0.95
N GLU A 81 14.43 16.30 1.51
CA GLU A 81 15.70 15.71 1.94
C GLU A 81 16.46 15.04 0.79
N ARG A 82 15.91 15.06 -0.44
CA ARG A 82 16.49 14.44 -1.64
C ARG A 82 16.81 12.95 -1.46
N ILE A 83 15.94 12.23 -0.77
CA ILE A 83 16.07 10.78 -0.58
C ILE A 83 15.73 10.08 -1.90
N GLU A 84 16.69 9.41 -2.55
CA GLU A 84 16.47 8.82 -3.88
C GLU A 84 15.38 7.74 -3.92
N ALA A 85 15.29 6.95 -2.86
CA ALA A 85 14.26 5.96 -2.66
C ALA A 85 14.07 5.68 -1.17
N ALA A 86 12.83 5.43 -0.74
CA ALA A 86 12.51 5.06 0.63
C ALA A 86 11.47 3.95 0.69
N MET A 87 11.62 3.05 1.65
CA MET A 87 10.57 2.12 2.01
C MET A 87 9.62 2.77 3.01
N ILE A 88 8.33 2.71 2.74
CA ILE A 88 7.26 3.27 3.56
C ILE A 88 6.42 2.15 4.14
N LEU A 89 6.14 2.22 5.44
CA LEU A 89 5.44 1.21 6.24
C LEU A 89 4.29 1.84 7.04
N GLU A 90 3.15 1.16 7.15
CA GLU A 90 2.18 1.36 8.23
C GLU A 90 2.65 0.62 9.50
N ASP A 91 2.01 0.86 10.64
CA ASP A 91 2.41 0.38 11.97
C ASP A 91 1.77 -0.95 12.42
N ASP A 92 1.18 -1.70 11.49
CA ASP A 92 0.62 -3.05 11.66
C ASP A 92 1.21 -4.07 10.68
N MET A 93 2.48 -3.89 10.29
CA MET A 93 3.11 -4.74 9.29
C MET A 93 3.96 -5.84 9.93
N LEU A 94 3.71 -7.10 9.55
CA LEU A 94 4.69 -8.17 9.70
C LEU A 94 5.70 -8.11 8.56
N LEU A 95 6.99 -8.22 8.87
CA LEU A 95 8.08 -8.10 7.91
C LEU A 95 8.89 -9.39 7.82
N SER A 96 9.22 -9.78 6.59
CA SER A 96 10.11 -10.90 6.32
C SER A 96 11.57 -10.55 6.63
N ALA A 97 12.35 -11.53 7.08
CA ALA A 97 13.80 -11.38 7.21
C ALA A 97 14.50 -11.19 5.84
N ARG A 98 13.81 -11.52 4.73
CA ARG A 98 14.34 -11.40 3.36
C ARG A 98 14.18 -9.98 2.77
N LEU A 99 13.53 -9.05 3.47
CA LEU A 99 13.15 -7.73 2.96
C LEU A 99 14.36 -6.93 2.44
N ASP A 100 15.44 -6.84 3.21
CA ASP A 100 16.60 -6.03 2.86
C ASP A 100 17.29 -6.49 1.57
N ALA A 101 17.46 -7.81 1.42
CA ALA A 101 18.04 -8.39 0.22
C ALA A 101 17.24 -8.00 -1.04
N HIS A 102 15.90 -7.98 -0.93
CA HIS A 102 15.02 -7.59 -2.03
C HIS A 102 15.04 -6.08 -2.31
N LEU A 103 15.04 -5.23 -1.27
CA LEU A 103 15.21 -3.79 -1.43
C LEU A 103 16.49 -3.45 -2.21
N SER A 104 17.56 -4.18 -1.91
CA SER A 104 18.85 -4.06 -2.58
C SER A 104 18.85 -4.61 -4.01
N ALA A 105 17.98 -5.56 -4.35
CA ALA A 105 17.87 -6.18 -5.67
C ALA A 105 17.03 -5.34 -6.66
N VAL A 106 16.01 -4.62 -6.19
CA VAL A 106 15.10 -3.83 -7.06
C VAL A 106 15.85 -2.87 -8.00
N PRO A 107 16.79 -2.03 -7.53
CA PRO A 107 17.53 -1.13 -8.44
C PRO A 107 18.42 -1.87 -9.45
N ARG A 108 18.80 -3.12 -9.17
CA ARG A 108 19.68 -3.93 -10.03
C ARG A 108 18.93 -4.72 -11.10
N ALA A 109 17.60 -4.76 -11.03
CA ALA A 109 16.77 -5.51 -11.98
C ALA A 109 16.79 -4.96 -13.41
N GLY A 110 17.45 -3.82 -13.66
CA GLY A 110 17.60 -3.25 -15.01
C GLY A 110 16.29 -2.71 -15.61
N ILE A 111 15.28 -2.46 -14.76
CA ILE A 111 13.97 -1.96 -15.15
C ILE A 111 13.70 -0.59 -14.55
N GLY A 112 12.87 0.19 -15.23
CA GLY A 112 12.30 1.41 -14.64
C GLY A 112 11.22 1.09 -13.61
N TRP A 113 11.29 1.71 -12.44
CA TRP A 113 10.29 1.57 -11.38
C TRP A 113 10.08 2.91 -10.68
N ASP A 114 8.85 3.13 -10.22
CA ASP A 114 8.44 4.31 -9.45
C ASP A 114 7.91 3.90 -8.08
N VAL A 115 7.10 2.83 -8.06
CA VAL A 115 6.58 2.22 -6.84
C VAL A 115 6.72 0.71 -6.92
N VAL A 116 7.26 0.08 -5.88
CA VAL A 116 7.23 -1.38 -5.71
C VAL A 116 6.43 -1.71 -4.48
N LYS A 117 5.27 -2.34 -4.66
CA LYS A 117 4.44 -2.87 -3.57
C LYS A 117 5.13 -4.10 -2.99
N LEU A 118 5.37 -4.08 -1.69
CA LEU A 118 6.08 -5.13 -0.96
C LEU A 118 5.13 -5.96 -0.11
N ASP A 119 3.97 -5.42 0.26
CA ASP A 119 2.96 -6.14 1.03
C ASP A 119 1.98 -6.95 0.15
N GLY A 120 1.42 -7.99 0.78
CA GLY A 120 0.41 -8.87 0.22
C GLY A 120 -0.98 -8.64 0.83
N VAL A 121 -2.03 -8.89 0.03
CA VAL A 121 -3.44 -8.85 0.43
C VAL A 121 -4.14 -10.08 -0.17
N PRO A 122 -5.06 -10.76 0.55
CA PRO A 122 -5.77 -11.94 0.06
C PRO A 122 -6.88 -11.57 -0.96
N GLN A 123 -6.53 -10.79 -1.98
CA GLN A 123 -7.43 -10.35 -3.03
C GLN A 123 -6.79 -10.61 -4.40
N PRO A 124 -7.50 -11.30 -5.32
CA PRO A 124 -6.96 -11.58 -6.64
C PRO A 124 -6.81 -10.29 -7.46
N ALA A 125 -5.66 -10.17 -8.12
CA ALA A 125 -5.34 -9.05 -8.99
C ALA A 125 -4.65 -9.49 -10.28
N ARG A 126 -4.41 -8.51 -11.15
CA ARG A 126 -3.84 -8.71 -12.49
C ARG A 126 -2.46 -8.12 -12.54
N PHE A 127 -1.51 -8.96 -12.92
CA PHE A 127 -0.10 -8.62 -12.99
C PHE A 127 0.48 -8.97 -14.35
N GLY A 128 1.41 -8.16 -14.82
CA GLY A 128 2.12 -8.39 -16.08
C GLY A 128 3.16 -9.52 -15.99
N PRO A 129 3.98 -9.65 -17.04
CA PRO A 129 5.06 -10.62 -17.10
C PRO A 129 6.06 -10.41 -15.98
N ALA A 130 6.63 -11.51 -15.48
CA ALA A 130 7.61 -11.48 -14.39
C ALA A 130 8.98 -10.99 -14.88
N VAL A 131 9.65 -10.23 -14.02
CA VAL A 131 11.06 -9.86 -14.13
C VAL A 131 11.77 -10.39 -12.90
N ALA A 132 12.78 -11.23 -13.08
CA ALA A 132 13.53 -11.80 -11.97
C ALA A 132 14.31 -10.73 -11.21
N LEU A 133 14.35 -10.83 -9.88
CA LEU A 133 15.20 -9.99 -9.04
C LEU A 133 16.61 -10.60 -8.93
N PRO A 134 17.67 -9.88 -9.30
CA PRO A 134 19.02 -10.42 -9.23
C PRO A 134 19.46 -10.72 -7.79
N GLY A 135 19.97 -11.94 -7.58
CA GLY A 135 20.58 -12.35 -6.30
C GLY A 135 19.59 -12.72 -5.19
N VAL A 136 18.28 -12.73 -5.47
CA VAL A 136 17.24 -13.15 -4.52
C VAL A 136 16.20 -14.04 -5.20
N GLN A 137 15.53 -14.87 -4.43
CA GLN A 137 14.39 -15.64 -4.92
C GLN A 137 13.14 -14.76 -4.91
N GLY A 138 12.83 -14.18 -6.07
CA GLY A 138 11.63 -13.37 -6.25
C GLY A 138 11.56 -12.74 -7.63
N VAL A 139 10.39 -12.21 -7.96
CA VAL A 139 10.13 -11.50 -9.20
C VAL A 139 9.37 -10.21 -8.94
N LEU A 140 9.51 -9.26 -9.85
CA LEU A 140 8.62 -8.11 -9.96
C LEU A 140 7.63 -8.35 -11.09
N ARG A 141 6.36 -8.02 -10.86
CA ARG A 141 5.34 -8.02 -11.92
C ARG A 141 4.66 -6.66 -12.03
N PRO A 142 4.46 -6.10 -13.24
CA PRO A 142 3.75 -4.84 -13.40
C PRO A 142 2.32 -4.93 -12.88
N ILE A 143 1.86 -3.95 -12.10
CA ILE A 143 0.47 -3.89 -11.63
C ILE A 143 -0.42 -3.42 -12.79
N ARG A 144 -1.45 -4.19 -13.15
CA ARG A 144 -2.34 -3.92 -14.30
C ARG A 144 -3.76 -3.47 -13.92
N GLN A 145 -4.01 -3.35 -12.63
CA GLN A 145 -5.27 -2.85 -12.07
C GLN A 145 -4.98 -2.20 -10.73
N THR A 146 -5.88 -1.37 -10.23
CA THR A 146 -5.81 -0.89 -8.85
C THR A 146 -5.77 -2.06 -7.87
N VAL A 147 -4.84 -2.02 -6.93
CA VAL A 147 -4.66 -3.03 -5.87
C VAL A 147 -4.84 -2.39 -4.51
N ALA A 148 -5.37 -3.17 -3.57
CA ALA A 148 -5.61 -2.72 -2.21
C ALA A 148 -4.34 -2.74 -1.36
N SER A 149 -4.40 -2.01 -0.24
CA SER A 149 -3.34 -1.82 0.75
C SER A 149 -2.17 -0.98 0.26
N ALA A 150 -1.73 -0.06 1.12
CA ALA A 150 -0.49 0.70 1.01
C ALA A 150 0.39 0.51 2.26
N GLY A 151 0.26 -0.66 2.90
CA GLY A 151 0.92 -0.97 4.16
C GLY A 151 2.44 -1.10 4.06
N CYS A 152 2.99 -1.57 2.94
CA CYS A 152 4.45 -1.57 2.73
C CYS A 152 4.81 -1.42 1.24
N TYR A 153 5.52 -0.36 0.90
CA TYR A 153 5.98 -0.14 -0.48
C TYR A 153 7.29 0.65 -0.53
N LEU A 154 8.08 0.38 -1.57
CA LEU A 154 9.25 1.16 -1.95
C LEU A 154 8.82 2.27 -2.91
N LEU A 155 9.27 3.49 -2.65
CA LEU A 155 8.92 4.69 -3.42
C LEU A 155 10.18 5.40 -3.89
N SER A 156 10.24 5.74 -5.18
CA SER A 156 11.31 6.59 -5.71
C SER A 156 11.03 8.07 -5.42
N ARG A 157 12.08 8.90 -5.38
CA ARG A 157 11.92 10.36 -5.21
C ARG A 157 11.04 11.01 -6.28
N ALA A 158 11.21 10.59 -7.53
CA ALA A 158 10.42 11.08 -8.65
C ALA A 158 8.94 10.73 -8.48
N ALA A 159 8.65 9.51 -8.01
CA ALA A 159 7.30 9.09 -7.71
C ALA A 159 6.70 9.88 -6.53
N ALA A 160 7.49 10.14 -5.47
CA ALA A 160 7.06 10.98 -4.36
C ALA A 160 6.65 12.39 -4.83
N ALA A 161 7.45 13.03 -5.69
CA ALA A 161 7.13 14.32 -6.29
C ALA A 161 5.86 14.27 -7.15
N ALA A 162 5.69 13.23 -7.98
CA ALA A 162 4.50 13.04 -8.81
C ALA A 162 3.24 12.82 -7.96
N LEU A 163 3.33 12.03 -6.89
CA LEU A 163 2.25 11.79 -5.94
C LEU A 163 1.86 13.08 -5.20
N LEU A 164 2.83 13.91 -4.81
CA LEU A 164 2.58 15.22 -4.19
C LEU A 164 1.85 16.17 -5.13
N ALA A 165 2.33 16.32 -6.37
CA ALA A 165 1.68 17.17 -7.36
C ALA A 165 0.24 16.71 -7.65
N ARG A 166 0.03 15.40 -7.77
CA ARG A 166 -1.31 14.83 -8.03
C ARG A 166 -2.26 14.96 -6.84
N SER A 167 -1.74 15.04 -5.61
CA SER A 167 -2.56 15.11 -4.39
C SER A 167 -2.78 16.54 -3.87
N GLU A 168 -2.65 17.55 -4.73
CA GLU A 168 -3.17 18.90 -4.44
C GLU A 168 -4.69 18.92 -4.27
N CYS A 169 -5.38 17.98 -4.90
CA CYS A 169 -6.79 17.68 -4.69
C CYS A 169 -7.00 16.16 -4.74
N TYR A 170 -7.61 15.57 -3.72
CA TYR A 170 -7.88 14.13 -3.70
C TYR A 170 -9.18 13.77 -2.97
N CYS A 171 -9.73 12.61 -3.31
CA CYS A 171 -10.81 11.96 -2.58
C CYS A 171 -10.69 10.42 -2.63
N ASP A 172 -9.57 9.90 -3.12
CA ASP A 172 -9.35 8.47 -3.23
C ASP A 172 -8.69 7.93 -1.98
N HIS A 173 -9.00 6.68 -1.65
CA HIS A 173 -8.22 5.98 -0.62
C HIS A 173 -6.75 5.96 -1.04
N LEU A 174 -5.86 5.95 -0.05
CA LEU A 174 -4.43 6.02 -0.28
C LEU A 174 -3.91 4.94 -1.25
N ASP A 175 -4.37 3.70 -1.09
CA ASP A 175 -4.02 2.56 -1.94
C ASP A 175 -4.55 2.73 -3.37
N ASP A 176 -5.83 3.11 -3.51
CA ASP A 176 -6.44 3.45 -4.81
C ASP A 176 -5.63 4.54 -5.52
N PHE A 177 -5.13 5.53 -4.77
CA PHE A 177 -4.34 6.63 -5.29
C PHE A 177 -2.94 6.16 -5.71
N VAL A 178 -2.16 5.59 -4.79
CA VAL A 178 -0.76 5.18 -5.04
C VAL A 178 -0.67 4.12 -6.12
N PHE A 179 -1.58 3.14 -6.13
CA PHE A 179 -1.54 1.99 -7.04
C PHE A 179 -2.52 2.10 -8.21
N ASP A 180 -2.80 3.31 -8.69
CA ASP A 180 -3.55 3.53 -9.92
C ASP A 180 -2.65 3.32 -11.16
N PRO A 181 -2.86 2.25 -11.97
CA PRO A 181 -2.05 2.00 -13.16
C PRO A 181 -2.27 3.03 -14.29
N THR A 182 -3.26 3.92 -14.16
CA THR A 182 -3.51 5.01 -15.11
C THR A 182 -2.78 6.31 -14.75
N ALA A 183 -2.10 6.34 -13.61
CA ALA A 183 -1.39 7.50 -13.07
C ALA A 183 -0.11 7.89 -13.83
N GLY A 184 0.32 7.09 -14.81
CA GLY A 184 1.61 7.26 -15.48
C GLY A 184 2.83 6.83 -14.65
N LEU A 185 2.61 6.20 -13.48
CA LEU A 185 3.68 5.63 -12.66
C LEU A 185 3.99 4.18 -13.06
N ARG A 186 5.27 3.78 -12.99
CA ARG A 186 5.73 2.40 -13.17
C ARG A 186 5.56 1.62 -11.88
N LEU A 187 4.39 0.99 -11.76
CA LEU A 187 3.97 0.23 -10.58
C LEU A 187 4.31 -1.25 -10.70
N TRP A 188 4.95 -1.79 -9.67
CA TRP A 188 5.35 -3.20 -9.61
C TRP A 188 4.87 -3.85 -8.30
N GLN A 189 4.48 -5.12 -8.39
CA GLN A 189 4.27 -5.99 -7.23
C GLN A 189 5.50 -6.87 -7.07
N CYS A 190 6.08 -6.90 -5.85
CA CYS A 190 7.05 -7.92 -5.48
C CYS A 190 6.34 -9.24 -5.19
N MET A 191 6.86 -10.33 -5.75
CA MET A 191 6.34 -11.69 -5.56
C MET A 191 7.50 -12.67 -5.25
N PRO A 192 7.48 -13.37 -4.11
CA PRO A 192 6.46 -13.30 -3.07
C PRO A 192 6.40 -11.92 -2.39
N ALA A 193 5.26 -11.61 -1.76
CA ALA A 193 5.11 -10.44 -0.91
C ALA A 193 5.94 -10.63 0.37
N LEU A 194 6.66 -9.59 0.76
CA LEU A 194 7.66 -9.59 1.84
C LEU A 194 7.17 -8.91 3.11
N ALA A 195 5.94 -8.40 3.07
CA ALA A 195 5.23 -7.86 4.22
C ALA A 195 3.75 -8.23 4.15
N VAL A 196 3.06 -8.18 5.28
CA VAL A 196 1.61 -8.39 5.35
C VAL A 196 1.05 -7.65 6.56
N GLN A 197 -0.12 -7.04 6.41
CA GLN A 197 -0.82 -6.47 7.57
C GLN A 197 -1.21 -7.59 8.52
N THR A 198 -1.03 -7.37 9.83
CA THR A 198 -1.32 -8.38 10.86
C THR A 198 -2.73 -8.96 10.74
N MET A 199 -3.73 -8.16 10.35
CA MET A 199 -5.11 -8.60 10.16
C MET A 199 -5.29 -9.70 9.08
N PHE A 200 -4.37 -9.78 8.11
CA PHE A 200 -4.40 -10.74 7.02
C PHE A 200 -3.50 -11.96 7.24
N SER A 201 -2.70 -12.01 8.30
CA SER A 201 -1.79 -13.13 8.57
C SER A 201 -2.36 -14.09 9.62
N ASP A 202 -2.27 -15.39 9.34
CA ASP A 202 -2.58 -16.44 10.32
C ASP A 202 -1.58 -16.46 11.50
N ARG A 203 -0.32 -16.15 11.22
CA ARG A 203 0.78 -16.07 12.19
C ARG A 203 0.53 -14.99 13.24
N ALA A 204 -0.07 -13.87 12.86
CA ALA A 204 -0.44 -12.83 13.82
C ALA A 204 -1.43 -13.34 14.87
N ARG A 205 -2.40 -14.16 14.45
CA ARG A 205 -3.35 -14.83 15.35
C ARG A 205 -2.65 -15.86 16.24
N ALA A 206 -1.79 -16.69 15.65
CA ALA A 206 -1.08 -17.75 16.38
C ALA A 206 -0.12 -17.21 17.44
N ALA A 207 0.53 -16.07 17.15
CA ALA A 207 1.40 -15.38 18.08
C ALA A 207 0.64 -14.55 19.14
N ALA A 208 -0.70 -14.60 19.15
CA ALA A 208 -1.56 -13.77 19.99
C ALA A 208 -1.11 -12.30 19.98
N LEU A 209 -0.66 -11.80 18.81
CA LEU A 209 -0.26 -10.40 18.69
C LEU A 209 -1.46 -9.57 19.12
N ASP A 210 -1.18 -8.69 20.08
CA ASP A 210 -2.19 -8.00 20.87
C ASP A 210 -3.27 -7.39 19.97
N VAL A 211 -4.54 -7.48 20.39
CA VAL A 211 -5.69 -7.00 19.59
C VAL A 211 -5.44 -5.56 19.15
N THR A 212 -4.77 -4.77 19.98
CA THR A 212 -4.26 -3.40 19.76
C THR A 212 -3.44 -3.23 18.47
N VAL A 213 -2.65 -4.23 18.07
CA VAL A 213 -1.84 -4.22 16.83
C VAL A 213 -2.64 -4.72 15.62
N SER A 214 -3.67 -5.54 15.85
CA SER A 214 -4.50 -6.14 14.81
C SER A 214 -5.74 -5.32 14.44
N THR A 215 -6.25 -4.50 15.36
CA THR A 215 -7.41 -3.64 15.13
C THR A 215 -6.98 -2.30 14.57
N SER A 216 -7.28 -2.08 13.29
CA SER A 216 -7.19 -0.76 12.69
C SER A 216 -8.20 0.18 13.35
N GLU A 217 -7.73 1.14 14.17
CA GLU A 217 -8.56 2.20 14.75
C GLU A 217 -9.32 3.01 13.67
N ARG A 218 -8.84 2.96 12.40
CA ARG A 218 -9.47 3.59 11.21
C ARG A 218 -10.91 3.14 10.99
N THR A 219 -11.27 1.94 11.44
CA THR A 219 -12.60 1.35 11.28
C THR A 219 -13.44 1.33 12.56
N ALA A 220 -12.81 1.40 13.73
CA ALA A 220 -13.47 1.14 15.01
C ALA A 220 -13.84 2.42 15.78
N ASP A 221 -13.18 3.54 15.52
CA ASP A 221 -13.46 4.78 16.26
C ASP A 221 -14.69 5.52 15.68
N HIS A 222 -15.87 5.16 16.19
CA HIS A 222 -17.14 5.78 15.84
C HIS A 222 -17.27 7.24 16.33
N ALA A 223 -16.41 7.69 17.25
CA ALA A 223 -16.41 9.09 17.70
C ALA A 223 -15.74 10.02 16.68
N VAL A 224 -14.80 9.48 15.89
CA VAL A 224 -14.07 10.22 14.84
C VAL A 224 -14.68 9.99 13.46
N ASN A 225 -15.17 8.79 13.19
CA ASN A 225 -15.64 8.40 11.86
C ASN A 225 -17.16 8.44 11.78
N HIS A 226 -17.68 9.35 10.97
CA HIS A 226 -19.09 9.37 10.60
C HIS A 226 -19.39 8.42 9.42
N PRO A 227 -20.64 7.91 9.31
CA PRO A 227 -21.04 7.08 8.17
C PRO A 227 -20.88 7.83 6.84
N LYS A 228 -20.13 7.23 5.90
CA LYS A 228 -19.88 7.81 4.58
C LYS A 228 -21.17 7.96 3.78
N SER A 229 -21.35 9.09 3.12
CA SER A 229 -22.31 9.22 2.04
C SER A 229 -21.90 8.34 0.85
N ARG A 230 -22.85 7.58 0.30
CA ARG A 230 -22.63 6.77 -0.91
C ARG A 230 -22.78 7.60 -2.20
N GLY A 231 -23.08 8.89 -2.06
CA GLY A 231 -23.35 9.81 -3.14
C GLY A 231 -24.71 9.63 -3.82
N PRO A 232 -25.04 10.53 -4.76
CA PRO A 232 -26.29 10.49 -5.53
C PRO A 232 -26.47 9.16 -6.27
N PHE A 233 -27.73 8.79 -6.52
CA PHE A 233 -28.06 7.58 -7.27
C PHE A 233 -27.35 7.52 -8.64
N ALA A 234 -27.33 8.64 -9.37
CA ALA A 234 -26.67 8.73 -10.67
C ALA A 234 -25.16 8.41 -10.60
N TYR A 235 -24.47 8.87 -9.56
CA TYR A 235 -23.07 8.55 -9.32
C TYR A 235 -22.87 7.05 -9.07
N ARG A 236 -23.72 6.44 -8.23
CA ARG A 236 -23.67 5.00 -7.94
C ARG A 236 -23.92 4.15 -9.18
N LEU A 237 -24.91 4.52 -9.99
CA LEU A 237 -25.23 3.84 -11.24
C LEU A 237 -24.06 3.93 -12.24
N ALA A 238 -23.51 5.13 -12.45
CA ALA A 238 -22.36 5.33 -13.33
C ALA A 238 -21.15 4.49 -12.89
N LYS A 239 -20.90 4.41 -11.57
CA LYS A 239 -19.81 3.58 -11.01
C LYS A 239 -20.02 2.10 -11.28
N GLU A 240 -21.23 1.58 -11.09
CA GLU A 240 -21.55 0.17 -11.39
C GLU A 240 -21.46 -0.15 -12.88
N LEU A 241 -21.88 0.76 -13.77
CA LEU A 241 -21.73 0.60 -15.21
C LEU A 241 -20.25 0.52 -15.61
N ARG A 242 -19.40 1.45 -15.12
CA ARG A 242 -17.94 1.41 -15.37
C ARG A 242 -17.30 0.14 -14.82
N ARG A 243 -17.69 -0.29 -13.62
CA ARG A 243 -17.21 -1.54 -13.00
C ARG A 243 -17.57 -2.74 -13.86
N THR A 244 -18.82 -2.81 -14.33
CA THR A 244 -19.33 -3.90 -15.16
C THR A 244 -18.62 -3.92 -16.51
N ALA A 245 -18.50 -2.78 -17.19
CA ALA A 245 -17.79 -2.68 -18.46
C ALA A 245 -16.34 -3.17 -18.36
N ARG A 246 -15.61 -2.75 -17.31
CA ARG A 246 -14.24 -3.25 -17.04
C ARG A 246 -14.22 -4.75 -16.81
N LYS A 247 -15.11 -5.28 -15.96
CA LYS A 247 -15.20 -6.72 -15.68
C LYS A 247 -15.48 -7.52 -16.95
N THR A 248 -16.37 -7.02 -17.80
CA THR A 248 -16.71 -7.60 -19.10
C THR A 248 -15.49 -7.64 -20.02
N ALA A 249 -14.78 -6.51 -20.20
CA ALA A 249 -13.57 -6.47 -21.02
C ALA A 249 -12.51 -7.51 -20.58
N TRP A 250 -12.31 -7.69 -19.27
CA TRP A 250 -11.40 -8.70 -18.74
C TRP A 250 -11.85 -10.14 -18.99
N ARG A 251 -13.16 -10.40 -18.86
CA ARG A 251 -13.76 -11.73 -19.12
C ARG A 251 -13.71 -12.11 -20.59
N PHE A 252 -13.91 -11.15 -21.50
CA PHE A 252 -13.92 -11.36 -22.95
C PHE A 252 -12.52 -11.21 -23.57
N GLY A 253 -11.55 -11.94 -23.02
CA GLY A 253 -10.26 -12.20 -23.69
C GLY A 253 -9.06 -11.45 -23.14
N ALA A 254 -9.21 -10.34 -22.41
CA ALA A 254 -8.03 -9.63 -21.89
C ALA A 254 -7.29 -10.43 -20.80
N ASP A 255 -7.98 -11.23 -19.98
CA ASP A 255 -7.32 -12.15 -19.04
C ASP A 255 -6.57 -13.28 -19.76
N ALA A 256 -7.10 -13.77 -20.89
CA ALA A 256 -6.43 -14.78 -21.70
C ALA A 256 -5.21 -14.19 -22.43
N ALA A 257 -5.33 -12.97 -22.95
CA ALA A 257 -4.21 -12.24 -23.55
C ALA A 257 -3.12 -11.93 -22.53
N LEU A 258 -3.49 -11.49 -21.31
CA LEU A 258 -2.55 -11.24 -20.23
C LEU A 258 -1.74 -12.49 -19.88
N ARG A 259 -2.41 -13.65 -19.71
CA ARG A 259 -1.74 -14.93 -19.45
C ARG A 259 -0.84 -15.38 -20.60
N ARG A 260 -1.30 -15.25 -21.86
CA ARG A 260 -0.48 -15.55 -23.05
C ARG A 260 0.79 -14.70 -23.13
N ALA A 261 0.76 -13.47 -22.62
CA ALA A 261 1.93 -12.61 -22.54
C ALA A 261 2.87 -12.95 -21.37
N GLY A 262 2.58 -13.97 -20.56
CA GLY A 262 3.35 -14.32 -19.35
C GLY A 262 2.88 -13.61 -18.07
N GLY A 263 1.76 -12.89 -18.15
CA GLY A 263 1.10 -12.27 -17.01
C GLY A 263 0.35 -13.26 -16.12
N MET A 264 -0.16 -12.75 -15.01
CA MET A 264 -0.81 -13.53 -13.95
C MET A 264 -2.14 -12.87 -13.56
N VAL A 265 -3.12 -13.71 -13.24
CA VAL A 265 -4.33 -13.31 -12.50
C VAL A 265 -4.39 -14.19 -11.26
N GLY A 266 -4.23 -13.60 -10.08
CA GLY A 266 -4.13 -14.37 -8.83
C GLY A 266 -3.85 -13.49 -7.63
N ILE A 267 -3.73 -14.12 -6.46
CA ILE A 267 -3.35 -13.48 -5.21
C ILE A 267 -1.81 -13.52 -5.12
N PRO A 268 -1.12 -12.44 -4.72
CA PRO A 268 0.31 -12.49 -4.47
C PRO A 268 0.60 -13.42 -3.29
N ASP A 269 1.41 -14.46 -3.48
CA ASP A 269 1.83 -15.35 -2.40
C ASP A 269 2.65 -14.58 -1.35
N LEU A 270 2.51 -14.95 -0.08
CA LEU A 270 3.40 -14.49 0.98
C LEU A 270 4.70 -15.29 0.93
N VAL A 271 5.80 -14.67 1.35
CA VAL A 271 7.05 -15.39 1.58
C VAL A 271 6.90 -16.32 2.79
N ASP A 272 7.52 -17.49 2.73
CA ASP A 272 7.28 -18.60 3.67
C ASP A 272 7.43 -18.22 5.16
N ASP A 273 8.30 -17.25 5.50
CA ASP A 273 8.52 -16.83 6.89
C ASP A 273 7.40 -15.93 7.44
N LEU A 274 6.46 -15.49 6.60
CA LEU A 274 5.26 -14.74 7.00
C LEU A 274 4.03 -15.64 7.25
N GLY A 275 4.11 -16.94 6.95
CA GLY A 275 2.97 -17.85 7.02
C GLY A 275 2.02 -17.68 5.85
N GLU A 276 0.74 -17.94 6.08
CA GLU A 276 -0.30 -17.86 5.05
C GLU A 276 -1.29 -16.71 5.32
N TYR A 277 -2.12 -16.43 4.32
CA TYR A 277 -3.23 -15.52 4.53
C TYR A 277 -4.25 -16.14 5.47
N ARG A 278 -4.91 -15.31 6.28
CA ARG A 278 -5.97 -15.77 7.16
C ARG A 278 -7.12 -16.37 6.34
N GLY A 279 -7.40 -17.65 6.57
CA GLY A 279 -8.52 -18.37 5.95
C GLY A 279 -8.22 -18.88 4.54
N SER A 280 -6.94 -19.00 4.17
CA SER A 280 -6.51 -19.90 3.09
C SER A 280 -6.78 -21.37 3.43
#